data_AF-A0A4R3KL73-F1
#
_entry.id   AF-A0A4R3KL73-F1
#
_cell.length_a   1.000
_cell.length_b   1.000
_cell.length_c   1.000
_cell.angle_alpha   90.00
_cell.angle_beta   90.00
_cell.angle_gamma   90.00
#
_symmetry.space_group_name_H-M   'P 1'
#
loop_
_entity.id
_entity.type
_entity.pdbx_description
1 polymer ?
#
loop_
_entity_poly.entity_id
_entity_poly.type
_entity_poly.pdbx_seq_one_letter_code
_entity_poly.pdbx_strand_id
1 'polypeptide(L)'
;MRKSIDGLAVLVQMSFKLDPFSDAIFVFCNAKRDKIKILYWEHNGFWLYYRRLERGRFKWPDSPDDKVIHVTERELRWILDGLDIHQKGALRAVKQRKII
;
A
#
# COMPACT_ATOMS: atom_id res chain seq x y z
N MET A 1 0.30 0.99 -15.74
CA MET A 1 0.89 2.05 -14.90
C MET A 1 2.15 2.56 -15.59
N ARG A 2 2.04 3.64 -16.38
CA ARG A 2 3.13 4.21 -17.20
C ARG A 2 3.92 5.30 -16.49
N LYS A 3 3.35 5.90 -15.43
CA LYS A 3 3.93 7.01 -14.68
C LYS A 3 5.18 6.57 -13.90
N SER A 4 6.23 7.39 -13.94
CA SER A 4 7.43 7.31 -13.07
C SER A 4 7.24 8.19 -11.82
N ILE A 5 8.32 8.53 -11.11
CA ILE A 5 8.33 9.35 -9.89
C ILE A 5 7.44 10.59 -10.02
N ASP A 6 7.76 11.53 -10.91
CA ASP A 6 7.05 12.81 -10.99
C ASP A 6 5.57 12.62 -11.32
N GLY A 7 5.27 11.68 -12.23
CA GLY A 7 3.88 11.39 -12.59
C GLY A 7 3.08 10.80 -11.44
N LEU A 8 3.70 10.01 -10.56
CA LEU A 8 3.06 9.47 -9.36
C LEU A 8 2.95 10.54 -8.27
N ALA A 9 3.98 11.37 -8.06
CA ALA A 9 3.93 12.48 -7.10
C ALA A 9 2.82 13.48 -7.46
N VAL A 10 2.68 13.83 -8.75
CA VAL A 10 1.57 14.66 -9.25
C VAL A 10 0.22 13.99 -9.00
N LEU A 11 0.13 12.67 -9.13
CA LEU A 11 -1.11 11.94 -8.84
C LEU A 11 -1.49 12.03 -7.35
N VAL A 12 -0.52 11.82 -6.45
CA VAL A 12 -0.69 11.98 -5.00
C VAL A 12 -1.18 13.39 -4.67
N GLN A 13 -0.49 14.41 -5.19
CA GLN A 13 -0.81 15.80 -4.88
C GLN A 13 -2.14 16.25 -5.49
N MET A 14 -2.34 16.01 -6.78
CA MET A 14 -3.44 16.65 -7.52
C MET A 14 -4.73 15.85 -7.46
N SER A 15 -4.64 14.51 -7.54
CA SER A 15 -5.82 13.64 -7.59
C SER A 15 -6.25 13.19 -6.20
N PHE A 16 -5.29 12.91 -5.31
CA PHE A 16 -5.58 12.42 -3.96
C PHE A 16 -5.54 13.51 -2.89
N LYS A 17 -5.05 14.71 -3.21
CA LYS A 17 -4.93 15.85 -2.28
C LYS A 17 -4.10 15.51 -1.03
N LEU A 18 -3.08 14.68 -1.21
CA LEU A 18 -2.12 14.29 -0.18
C LEU A 18 -0.76 14.92 -0.44
N ASP A 19 0.08 15.01 0.58
CA ASP A 19 1.44 15.51 0.45
C ASP A 19 2.40 14.39 0.02
N PRO A 20 2.95 14.41 -1.21
CA PRO A 20 3.91 13.40 -1.64
C PRO A 20 5.24 13.46 -0.89
N PHE A 21 5.54 14.55 -0.16
CA PHE A 21 6.77 14.72 0.61
C PHE A 21 6.63 14.30 2.09
N SER A 22 5.46 13.81 2.49
CA SER A 22 5.24 13.30 3.85
C SER A 22 6.01 11.99 4.11
N ASP A 23 6.11 11.60 5.39
CA ASP A 23 6.72 10.33 5.81
C ASP A 23 5.91 9.09 5.38
N ALA A 24 4.76 9.28 4.72
CA ALA A 24 3.94 8.20 4.22
C ALA A 24 4.55 7.56 2.96
N ILE A 25 4.27 6.28 2.78
CA ILE A 25 4.52 5.58 1.52
C ILE A 25 3.23 5.49 0.70
N PHE A 26 3.33 5.72 -0.60
CA PHE A 26 2.20 5.65 -1.53
C PHE A 26 2.34 4.40 -2.41
N VAL A 27 1.42 3.46 -2.25
CA VAL A 27 1.45 2.17 -2.93
C VAL A 27 0.44 2.18 -4.07
N PHE A 28 0.92 1.91 -5.29
CA PHE A 28 0.11 1.87 -6.49
C PHE A 28 0.13 0.48 -7.09
N CYS A 29 -1.03 0.00 -7.52
CA CYS A 29 -1.17 -1.26 -8.23
C CYS A 29 -1.65 -1.01 -9.66
N ASN A 30 -1.16 -1.79 -10.61
CA ASN A 30 -1.64 -1.70 -11.98
C ASN A 30 -2.99 -2.42 -12.16
N ALA A 31 -3.70 -2.13 -13.25
CA ALA A 31 -4.99 -2.74 -13.54
C ALA A 31 -4.96 -4.30 -13.60
N LYS A 32 -3.84 -4.90 -14.04
CA LYS A 32 -3.68 -6.36 -14.07
C LYS A 32 -3.38 -6.97 -12.69
N ARG A 33 -3.12 -6.13 -11.68
CA ARG A 33 -2.73 -6.49 -10.32
C ARG A 33 -1.52 -7.40 -10.22
N ASP A 34 -0.62 -7.32 -11.20
CA ASP A 34 0.62 -8.09 -11.25
C ASP A 34 1.85 -7.23 -10.94
N LYS A 35 1.67 -5.92 -10.76
CA LYS A 35 2.75 -4.95 -10.53
C LYS A 35 2.37 -3.94 -9.46
N ILE A 36 3.29 -3.70 -8.54
CA ILE A 36 3.23 -2.64 -7.54
C ILE A 36 4.35 -1.63 -7.77
N LYS A 37 4.04 -0.35 -7.57
CA LYS A 37 5.00 0.73 -7.37
C LYS A 37 4.82 1.33 -5.99
N ILE A 38 5.89 1.54 -5.25
CA ILE A 38 5.87 2.24 -3.95
C ILE A 38 6.69 3.52 -4.11
N LEU A 39 6.01 4.66 -4.01
CA LEU A 39 6.62 5.97 -3.98
C LEU A 39 6.87 6.37 -2.51
N TYR A 40 8.08 6.78 -2.21
CA TYR A 40 8.50 7.19 -0.87
C TYR A 40 9.42 8.40 -0.97
N TRP A 41 9.20 9.42 -0.16
CA TRP A 41 10.12 10.55 -0.04
C TRP A 41 11.04 10.33 1.17
N GLU A 42 12.34 10.47 0.97
CA GLU A 42 13.32 10.42 2.04
C GLU A 42 14.29 11.60 1.90
N HIS A 43 14.39 12.43 2.94
CA HIS A 43 15.32 13.56 3.12
C HIS A 43 15.43 14.54 1.94
N ASN A 44 16.05 14.12 0.83
CA ASN A 44 16.38 14.91 -0.34
C ASN A 44 15.89 14.30 -1.67
N GLY A 45 15.14 13.20 -1.65
CA GLY A 45 14.77 12.52 -2.89
C GLY A 45 13.61 11.54 -2.79
N PHE A 46 13.07 11.20 -3.95
CA PHE A 46 12.06 10.17 -4.11
C PHE A 46 12.69 8.82 -4.42
N TRP A 47 12.28 7.81 -3.67
CA TRP A 47 12.45 6.40 -3.99
C TRP A 47 11.23 5.87 -4.74
N LEU A 48 11.49 5.00 -5.71
CA LEU A 48 10.45 4.25 -6.41
C LEU A 48 10.79 2.77 -6.44
N TYR A 49 10.18 2.01 -5.53
CA TYR A 49 10.26 0.55 -5.57
C TYR A 49 9.31 0.01 -6.61
N TYR A 50 9.77 -0.95 -7.41
CA TYR A 50 8.96 -1.61 -8.43
C TYR A 50 9.04 -3.13 -8.26
N ARG A 51 7.88 -3.75 -8.05
CA ARG A 51 7.76 -5.21 -7.94
C ARG A 51 6.80 -5.71 -9.01
N ARG A 52 7.27 -6.66 -9.83
CA ARG A 52 6.45 -7.43 -10.77
C ARG A 52 6.36 -8.87 -10.26
N LEU A 53 5.16 -9.44 -10.25
CA LEU A 53 4.98 -10.85 -10.01
C LEU A 53 5.26 -11.63 -11.30
N GLU A 54 6.04 -12.71 -11.20
CA GLU A 54 6.24 -13.63 -12.32
C GLU A 54 4.99 -14.50 -12.57
N ARG A 55 4.19 -14.74 -11.51
CA ARG A 55 2.91 -15.46 -11.56
C ARG A 55 1.94 -14.91 -10.52
N GLY A 56 0.63 -14.99 -10.83
CA GLY A 56 -0.43 -14.60 -9.91
C GLY A 56 -0.75 -13.10 -9.92
N ARG A 57 -1.54 -12.67 -8.94
CA ARG A 57 -2.02 -11.29 -8.78
C ARG A 57 -2.05 -10.92 -7.29
N PHE A 58 -1.81 -9.66 -6.99
CA PHE A 58 -2.05 -9.10 -5.67
C PHE A 58 -3.55 -9.06 -5.37
N LYS A 59 -3.92 -9.41 -4.14
CA LYS A 59 -5.27 -9.17 -3.60
C LYS A 59 -5.40 -7.70 -3.22
N TRP A 60 -5.49 -6.87 -4.25
CA TRP A 60 -5.59 -5.43 -4.07
C TRP A 60 -6.96 -5.06 -3.49
N PRO A 61 -7.01 -4.24 -2.42
CA PRO A 61 -8.28 -3.79 -1.87
C PRO A 61 -8.95 -2.84 -2.86
N ASP A 62 -10.14 -3.22 -3.33
CA ASP A 62 -10.99 -2.32 -4.10
C ASP A 62 -12.10 -1.81 -3.17
N SER A 63 -12.09 -0.51 -2.89
CA SER A 63 -13.27 0.18 -2.37
C SER A 63 -13.92 0.90 -3.55
N PRO A 64 -15.20 0.62 -3.88
CA PRO A 64 -15.92 1.34 -4.94
C PRO A 64 -15.96 2.86 -4.70
N ASP A 65 -15.94 3.27 -3.44
CA ASP A 65 -16.14 4.66 -3.03
C ASP A 65 -14.82 5.39 -2.73
N ASP A 66 -13.78 4.67 -2.28
CA ASP A 66 -12.52 5.28 -1.89
C ASP A 66 -11.45 5.19 -2.97
N LYS A 67 -10.99 6.37 -3.41
CA LYS A 67 -9.82 6.48 -4.30
C LYS A 67 -8.49 6.20 -3.58
N VAL A 68 -8.48 6.26 -2.25
CA VAL A 68 -7.30 6.04 -1.39
C VAL A 68 -7.71 5.26 -0.16
N ILE A 69 -6.97 4.20 0.16
CA ILE A 69 -7.18 3.39 1.35
C ILE A 69 -5.94 3.50 2.23
N HIS A 70 -6.13 3.90 3.49
CA HIS A 70 -5.06 3.89 4.48
C HIS A 70 -4.87 2.46 4.98
N VAL A 71 -3.63 1.97 4.91
CA VAL A 71 -3.25 0.65 5.39
C VAL A 71 -2.13 0.78 6.40
N THR A 72 -2.17 -0.07 7.41
CA THR A 72 -1.06 -0.29 8.34
C THR A 72 0.09 -1.00 7.64
N GLU A 73 1.29 -0.92 8.21
CA GLU A 73 2.45 -1.66 7.72
C GLU A 73 2.15 -3.18 7.62
N ARG A 74 1.41 -3.72 8.59
CA ARG A 74 1.02 -5.14 8.60
C ARG A 74 0.10 -5.49 7.43
N GLU A 75 -0.89 -4.66 7.14
CA GLU A 75 -1.79 -4.87 6.00
C GLU A 75 -1.04 -4.75 4.67
N LEU A 76 -0.08 -3.83 4.56
CA LEU A 76 0.79 -3.76 3.39
C LEU A 76 1.58 -5.05 3.21
N ARG A 77 2.18 -5.60 4.28
CA ARG A 77 2.89 -6.89 4.21
C ARG A 77 1.97 -8.00 3.72
N TRP A 78 0.72 -8.07 4.19
CA TRP A 78 -0.27 -9.02 3.68
C TRP A 78 -0.52 -8.86 2.18
N ILE A 79 -0.71 -7.63 1.68
CA ILE A 79 -0.86 -7.40 0.24
C ILE A 79 0.37 -7.92 -0.50
N LEU A 80 1.58 -7.62 -0.01
CA LEU A 80 2.85 -8.03 -0.62
C LEU A 80 3.05 -9.55 -0.61
N ASP A 81 2.41 -10.27 0.29
CA ASP A 81 2.37 -11.74 0.38
C ASP A 81 1.20 -12.36 -0.41
N GLY A 82 0.35 -11.54 -1.03
CA GLY A 82 -0.82 -11.99 -1.81
C GLY A 82 -2.05 -12.31 -0.95
N LEU A 83 -2.08 -11.87 0.30
CA LEU A 83 -3.20 -11.97 1.23
C LEU A 83 -4.13 -10.75 1.14
N ASP A 84 -5.35 -10.92 1.63
CA ASP A 84 -6.34 -9.85 1.75
C ASP A 84 -5.99 -8.92 2.92
N ILE A 85 -6.35 -7.64 2.87
CA ILE A 85 -6.19 -6.75 4.04
C ILE A 85 -7.26 -7.02 5.10
N HIS A 86 -8.43 -7.51 4.69
CA HIS A 86 -9.53 -7.84 5.59
C HIS A 86 -9.43 -9.30 6.03
N GLN A 87 -8.79 -9.52 7.17
CA GLN A 87 -8.67 -10.85 7.75
C GLN A 87 -9.93 -11.21 8.55
N LYS A 88 -10.61 -12.30 8.16
CA LYS A 88 -11.89 -12.75 8.74
C LYS A 88 -11.78 -13.19 10.21
N GLY A 89 -10.59 -13.55 10.66
CA GLY A 89 -10.32 -13.97 12.03
C GLY A 89 -8.91 -13.61 12.43
N ALA A 90 -8.76 -12.92 13.56
CA ALA A 90 -7.49 -12.65 14.20
C ALA A 90 -7.62 -12.92 15.69
N LEU A 91 -6.57 -13.49 16.30
CA LEU A 91 -6.51 -13.65 17.75
C LEU A 91 -6.61 -12.27 18.40
N ARG A 92 -7.55 -12.13 19.33
CA ARG A 92 -7.70 -10.90 20.10
C ARG A 92 -6.62 -10.83 21.15
N ALA A 93 -6.09 -9.63 21.38
CA ALA A 93 -5.15 -9.40 22.46
C ALA A 93 -5.78 -9.85 23.80
N VAL A 94 -5.08 -10.72 24.52
CA VAL A 94 -5.52 -11.18 25.83
C VAL A 94 -5.34 -10.03 26.82
N LYS A 95 -6.44 -9.55 27.40
CA LYS A 95 -6.41 -8.51 28.44
C LYS A 95 -6.06 -9.06 29.82
N GLN A 96 -6.17 -10.38 30.00
CA GLN A 96 -5.92 -11.04 31.28
C GLN A 96 -4.41 -11.21 31.49
N ARG A 97 -3.88 -10.51 32.51
CA ARG A 97 -2.48 -10.57 32.93
C ARG A 97 -2.32 -11.32 34.26
N LYS A 98 -2.97 -12.48 34.38
CA LYS A 98 -2.76 -13.38 35.52
C LYS A 98 -2.14 -14.66 35.01
N ILE A 99 -0.94 -14.95 35.51
CA ILE A 99 -0.32 -16.27 35.45
C ILE A 99 -0.85 -16.97 36.71
N ILE A 100 -1.51 -18.13 36.55
CA ILE A 100 -1.92 -18.97 37.69
C ILE A 100 -0.65 -19.53 38.34
#